data_AF-A0AAD4DX52-F1
#
_entry.id   AF-A0AAD4DX52-F1
#
_cell.length_a   1.000
_cell.length_b   1.000
_cell.length_c   1.000
_cell.angle_alpha   90.00
_cell.angle_beta   90.00
_cell.angle_gamma   90.00
#
_symmetry.space_group_name_H-M   'P 1'
#
loop_
_entity.id
_entity.type
_entity.pdbx_description
1 polymer ?
#
loop_
_entity_poly.entity_id
_entity_poly.type
_entity_poly.pdbx_seq_one_letter_code
_entity_poly.pdbx_strand_id
1 'polypeptide(L)'
;MEFVHLLRNASLEDPIAKLGEDVLARLRNPHQEPGDIERPGVHQSISMYLALEHSSQHAYDRIRRAITRNFAGAEGANEVLSFKAVEKFIAK
;
A
#
# COMPACT_ATOMS: atom_id res chain seq x y z
N MET A 1 10.05 17.81 -19.75
CA MET A 1 9.48 16.87 -20.74
C MET A 1 10.21 15.53 -20.81
N GLU A 2 11.45 15.44 -20.31
CA GLU A 2 12.21 14.18 -20.24
C GLU A 2 11.41 13.03 -19.58
N PHE A 3 10.74 13.30 -18.45
CA PHE A 3 9.92 12.31 -17.75
C PHE A 3 8.80 11.70 -18.62
N VAL A 4 8.15 12.52 -19.46
CA VAL A 4 7.07 12.04 -20.37
C VAL A 4 7.65 11.13 -21.45
N HIS A 5 8.84 11.45 -21.97
CA HIS A 5 9.53 10.60 -22.93
C HIS A 5 10.04 9.29 -22.31
N LEU A 6 10.54 9.35 -21.08
CA LEU A 6 10.95 8.17 -20.32
C LEU A 6 9.78 7.24 -20.05
N LEU A 7 8.62 7.78 -19.64
CA LEU A 7 7.40 6.98 -19.45
C LEU A 7 6.92 6.35 -20.76
N ARG A 8 6.95 7.09 -21.87
CA ARG A 8 6.50 6.59 -23.17
C ARG A 8 7.35 5.42 -23.69
N ASN A 9 8.64 5.43 -23.37
CA ASN A 9 9.58 4.39 -23.76
C ASN A 9 9.80 3.33 -22.66
N ALA A 10 9.10 3.45 -21.52
CA ALA A 10 9.18 2.47 -20.45
C ALA A 10 8.61 1.14 -20.95
N SER A 11 9.38 0.08 -20.72
CA SER A 11 9.03 -1.28 -21.12
C SER A 11 9.18 -2.19 -19.91
N LEU A 12 8.26 -3.14 -19.77
CA LEU A 12 8.34 -4.17 -18.74
C LEU A 12 9.38 -5.25 -19.10
N GLU A 13 9.84 -5.25 -20.34
CA GLU A 13 10.75 -6.20 -20.96
C GLU A 13 12.21 -5.75 -20.84
N ASP A 14 12.50 -4.77 -19.96
CA ASP A 14 13.85 -4.31 -19.70
C ASP A 14 14.71 -5.44 -19.10
N PRO A 15 15.76 -5.91 -19.81
CA PRO A 15 16.62 -7.01 -19.35
C PRO A 15 17.38 -6.67 -18.06
N ILE A 16 17.46 -5.39 -17.68
CA ILE A 16 18.12 -4.92 -16.46
C ILE A 16 17.15 -4.91 -15.26
N ALA A 17 15.84 -4.74 -15.49
CA ALA A 17 14.85 -4.56 -14.43
C ALA A 17 14.66 -5.79 -13.52
N LYS A 18 15.16 -6.97 -13.92
CA LYS A 18 15.11 -8.23 -13.14
C LYS A 18 13.73 -8.55 -12.55
N LEU A 19 12.65 -8.18 -13.26
CA LEU A 19 11.30 -8.52 -12.83
C LEU A 19 11.11 -10.04 -12.99
N GLY A 20 10.62 -10.70 -11.94
CA GLY A 20 10.25 -12.10 -12.00
C GLY A 20 9.06 -12.32 -12.95
N GLU A 21 8.94 -13.51 -13.52
CA GLU A 21 7.84 -13.87 -14.41
C GLU A 21 6.46 -13.71 -13.73
N ASP A 22 6.38 -13.96 -12.42
CA ASP A 22 5.18 -13.77 -11.60
C ASP A 22 4.81 -12.29 -11.49
N VAL A 23 5.80 -11.41 -11.28
CA VAL A 23 5.59 -9.96 -11.20
C VAL A 23 5.18 -9.41 -12.57
N LEU A 24 5.83 -9.86 -13.65
CA LEU A 24 5.47 -9.47 -15.02
C LEU A 24 4.06 -9.90 -15.39
N ALA A 25 3.67 -11.14 -15.03
CA ALA A 25 2.33 -11.63 -15.28
C ALA A 25 1.27 -10.78 -14.57
N ARG A 26 1.54 -10.35 -13.33
CA ARG A 26 0.65 -9.46 -12.56
C ARG A 26 0.59 -8.05 -13.12
N LEU A 27 1.72 -7.47 -13.53
CA LEU A 27 1.75 -6.12 -14.13
C LEU A 27 1.02 -6.06 -15.47
N ARG A 28 1.11 -7.14 -16.27
CA ARG A 28 0.38 -7.25 -17.54
C ARG A 28 -1.11 -7.55 -17.34
N ASN A 29 -1.48 -8.19 -16.24
CA ASN A 29 -2.85 -8.56 -15.91
C ASN A 29 -3.23 -8.03 -14.51
N PRO A 30 -3.34 -6.69 -14.35
CA PRO A 30 -3.65 -6.12 -13.06
C PRO A 30 -5.05 -6.55 -12.61
N HIS A 31 -5.22 -6.69 -11.30
CA HIS A 31 -6.53 -6.93 -10.70
C HIS A 31 -7.50 -5.82 -11.15
N GLN A 32 -8.62 -6.24 -11.76
CA GLN A 32 -9.65 -5.32 -12.29
C GLN A 32 -10.67 -4.91 -11.23
N GLU A 33 -10.73 -5.63 -10.12
CA GLU A 33 -11.59 -5.29 -9.00
C GLU A 33 -11.00 -4.09 -8.25
N PRO A 34 -11.79 -3.03 -8.00
CA PRO A 34 -11.33 -1.94 -7.15
C PRO A 34 -10.97 -2.50 -5.78
N GLY A 35 -9.74 -2.25 -5.33
CA GLY A 35 -9.39 -2.47 -3.93
C GLY A 35 -10.31 -1.65 -3.04
N ASP A 36 -10.75 -2.22 -1.93
CA ASP A 36 -11.64 -1.57 -0.95
C ASP A 36 -10.86 -0.56 -0.09
N ILE A 37 -10.22 0.41 -0.76
CA ILE A 37 -9.38 1.46 -0.16
C ILE A 37 -10.22 2.58 0.46
N GLU A 38 -11.48 2.68 0.06
CA GLU A 38 -12.41 3.73 0.51
C GLU A 38 -12.85 3.54 1.97
N ARG A 39 -12.62 2.35 2.55
CA ARG A 39 -12.86 2.11 3.96
C ARG A 39 -11.99 3.01 4.82
N PRO A 40 -12.56 3.87 5.69
CA PRO A 40 -11.79 4.91 6.37
C PRO A 40 -10.62 4.37 7.19
N GLY A 41 -10.77 3.20 7.83
CA GLY A 41 -9.66 2.60 8.58
C GLY A 41 -8.57 2.01 7.69
N VAL A 42 -8.92 1.48 6.50
CA VAL A 42 -7.95 0.98 5.52
C VAL A 42 -7.18 2.15 4.92
N HIS A 43 -7.88 3.22 4.52
CA HIS A 43 -7.25 4.45 4.04
C HIS A 43 -6.27 5.03 5.06
N GLN A 44 -6.72 5.20 6.32
CA GLN A 44 -5.88 5.65 7.43
C GLN A 44 -4.66 4.75 7.63
N SER A 45 -4.83 3.43 7.49
CA SER A 45 -3.75 2.45 7.64
C SER A 45 -2.66 2.62 6.59
N ILE A 46 -3.05 2.87 5.32
CA ILE A 46 -2.13 3.12 4.21
C ILE A 46 -1.42 4.46 4.41
N SER A 47 -2.17 5.53 4.77
CA SER A 47 -1.58 6.85 5.04
C SER A 47 -0.53 6.78 6.16
N MET A 48 -0.82 6.06 7.24
CA MET A 48 0.13 5.84 8.32
C MET A 48 1.36 5.04 7.86
N TYR A 49 1.15 3.99 7.05
CA TYR A 49 2.25 3.16 6.57
C TYR A 49 3.23 3.98 5.71
N LEU A 50 2.72 4.79 4.77
CA LEU A 50 3.53 5.65 3.90
C LEU A 50 4.20 6.79 4.67
N ALA A 51 3.49 7.41 5.63
CA ALA A 51 4.08 8.45 6.48
C ALA A 51 5.20 7.91 7.38
N LEU A 52 5.19 6.60 7.64
CA LEU A 52 6.14 5.90 8.51
C LEU A 52 7.10 5.01 7.71
N GLU A 53 7.22 5.19 6.39
CA GLU A 53 8.03 4.31 5.53
C GLU A 53 9.51 4.24 5.95
N HIS A 54 10.04 5.29 6.60
CA HIS A 54 11.37 5.31 7.22
C HIS A 54 11.35 5.18 8.76
N SER A 55 10.17 5.05 9.35
CA SER A 55 9.98 4.84 10.78
C SER A 55 9.85 3.35 11.10
N SER A 56 10.13 2.98 12.35
CA SER A 56 9.97 1.58 12.77
C SER A 56 8.50 1.16 12.76
N GLN A 57 8.24 -0.10 12.40
CA GLN A 57 6.95 -0.79 12.61
C GLN A 57 6.39 -0.57 14.02
N HIS A 58 7.25 -0.40 15.02
CA HIS A 58 6.85 -0.11 16.39
C HIS A 58 6.07 1.22 16.54
N ALA A 59 6.44 2.26 15.80
CA ALA A 59 5.72 3.53 15.79
C ALA A 59 4.32 3.36 15.19
N TYR A 60 4.20 2.62 14.08
CA TYR A 60 2.92 2.29 13.47
C TYR A 60 2.00 1.58 14.47
N ASP A 61 2.50 0.54 15.12
CA ASP A 61 1.72 -0.25 16.08
C ASP A 61 1.29 0.57 17.32
N ARG A 62 2.12 1.54 17.74
CA ARG A 62 1.76 2.48 18.81
C ARG A 62 0.59 3.37 18.41
N ILE A 63 0.64 3.94 17.21
CA ILE A 63 -0.42 4.82 16.69
C ILE A 63 -1.71 4.01 16.47
N ARG A 64 -1.62 2.82 15.87
CA ARG A 64 -2.77 1.93 15.69
C ARG A 64 -3.48 1.64 17.02
N ARG A 65 -2.73 1.28 18.07
CA ARG A 65 -3.30 1.06 19.41
C ARG A 65 -3.93 2.31 20.01
N ALA A 66 -3.33 3.49 19.79
CA ALA A 66 -3.91 4.75 20.25
C ALA A 66 -5.23 5.07 19.53
N ILE A 67 -5.31 4.80 18.22
CA ILE A 67 -6.53 4.96 17.43
C ILE A 67 -7.64 4.04 17.98
N THR A 68 -7.37 2.74 18.08
CA THR A 68 -8.35 1.76 18.58
C THR A 68 -8.81 2.09 20.01
N ARG A 69 -7.93 2.63 20.86
CA ARG A 69 -8.26 2.95 22.25
C ARG A 69 -9.08 4.24 22.39
N ASN A 70 -8.64 5.31 21.74
CA ASN A 70 -9.17 6.66 21.99
C ASN A 70 -10.35 7.00 21.07
N PHE A 71 -10.48 6.31 19.94
CA PHE A 71 -11.54 6.52 18.95
C PHE A 71 -12.42 5.27 18.80
N ALA A 72 -12.55 4.48 19.88
CA ALA A 72 -13.43 3.32 19.88
C ALA A 72 -14.87 3.74 19.51
N GLY A 73 -15.43 3.12 18.46
CA GLY A 73 -16.76 3.44 17.94
C GLY A 73 -16.81 4.55 16.88
N ALA A 74 -15.69 5.23 16.60
CA ALA A 74 -15.59 6.11 15.44
C ALA A 74 -15.53 5.28 14.15
N GLU A 75 -16.00 5.85 13.05
CA GLU A 75 -15.94 5.25 11.73
C GLU A 75 -14.49 4.85 11.37
N GLY A 76 -14.29 3.63 10.87
CA GLY A 76 -12.97 3.12 10.50
C GLY A 76 -12.05 2.71 11.66
N ALA A 77 -12.34 3.06 12.92
CA ALA A 77 -11.41 2.79 14.04
C ALA A 77 -11.15 1.29 14.28
N ASN A 78 -12.14 0.44 14.02
CA ASN A 78 -12.03 -1.02 14.10
C ASN A 78 -11.48 -1.67 12.83
N GLU A 79 -11.30 -0.89 11.76
CA GLU A 79 -10.85 -1.37 10.46
C GLU A 79 -9.36 -1.09 10.22
N VAL A 80 -8.71 -0.38 11.13
CA VAL A 80 -7.28 -0.06 11.04
C VAL A 80 -6.46 -1.35 11.07
N LEU A 81 -5.79 -1.61 9.96
CA LEU A 81 -4.98 -2.80 9.72
C LEU A 81 -3.69 -2.78 10.54
N SER A 82 -3.10 -3.96 10.75
CA SER A 82 -1.74 -4.05 11.25
C SER A 82 -0.74 -3.70 10.14
N PHE A 83 0.50 -3.35 10.51
CA PHE A 83 1.55 -3.03 9.54
C PHE A 83 1.73 -4.14 8.47
N LYS A 84 1.78 -5.40 8.90
CA LYS A 84 1.89 -6.57 8.00
C LYS A 84 0.63 -6.82 7.17
N ALA A 85 -0.54 -6.44 7.67
CA ALA A 85 -1.76 -6.52 6.89
C ALA A 85 -1.80 -5.43 5.80
N VAL A 86 -1.27 -4.23 6.07
CA VAL A 86 -1.08 -3.20 5.03
C VAL A 86 -0.11 -3.67 3.96
N GLU A 87 1.07 -4.21 4.33
CA GLU A 87 2.02 -4.77 3.36
C GLU A 87 1.37 -5.80 2.43
N LYS A 88 0.60 -6.74 3.00
CA LYS A 88 -0.13 -7.74 2.20
C LYS A 88 -1.25 -7.13 1.36
N PHE A 89 -1.89 -6.07 1.86
CA PHE A 89 -2.99 -5.42 1.17
C PHE A 89 -2.51 -4.62 -0.04
N ILE A 90 -1.39 -3.89 0.09
CA ILE A 90 -0.79 -3.13 -1.01
C ILE A 90 -0.02 -4.00 -2.01
N ALA A 91 0.47 -5.17 -1.56
CA ALA A 91 1.21 -6.10 -2.39
C ALA A 91 0.30 -7.07 -3.17
N LYS A 92 -1.03 -7.02 -2.99
CA LYS A 92 -2.01 -7.71 -3.84
C LYS A 92 -2.15 -6.96 -5.15
#